data_AF-A0AAW0K4P3-F1
#
_entry.id   AF-A0AAW0K4P3-F1
#
_cell.length_a   1.000
_cell.length_b   1.000
_cell.length_c   1.000
_cell.angle_alpha   90.00
_cell.angle_beta   90.00
_cell.angle_gamma   90.00
#
_symmetry.space_group_name_H-M   'P 1'
#
loop_
_entity.id
_entity.type
_entity.pdbx_description
1 polymer ?
#
loop_
_entity_poly.entity_id
_entity_poly.type
_entity_poly.pdbx_seq_one_letter_code
_entity_poly.pdbx_strand_id
1 'polypeptide(L)'
;MLLYFSLSIPGLKFKQENSKQSQAKKLLEKCLQAYKGDVEISQVLFDAAEAGNIEYLIKLIRFDFDLLWKTRSTSKKSIFHIAVENRHESIFNLLNEIGSIGDLIINTKIEDTGNILHLAAGLAPKEKLNAITGAALQMQREILWFKKVEKVVPPAFKEMKNGNGETPYVLFERTHEELRKKGEKWMKDTSNYSMVVATLIASIMFSGEIANEPKDSPNLFRIFSVSSAIALFSSSTSLVMFLSILTSCYSYKDFLVWLPVRLLIGVATLCISIAAMMVAFFTSFWLNNLNQKELPVTFVVIGLFACAPILYVLLKRRLFVDIGRSTFFWCKPRQRLLYKEVTHEPANPANRTSQEVANLA
;
A
#
# COMPACT_ATOMS: atom_id res chain seq x y z
N MET A 1 -42.98 22.18 -7.98
CA MET A 1 -42.93 22.75 -6.62
C MET A 1 -41.87 21.96 -5.85
N LEU A 2 -40.59 22.30 -6.03
CA LEU A 2 -39.45 21.60 -5.43
C LEU A 2 -39.03 22.33 -4.17
N LEU A 3 -39.26 21.72 -3.02
CA LEU A 3 -38.86 22.21 -1.71
C LEU A 3 -37.35 22.00 -1.55
N TYR A 4 -36.61 23.11 -1.52
CA TYR A 4 -35.20 23.14 -1.10
C TYR A 4 -35.13 22.79 0.38
N PHE A 5 -34.64 21.59 0.71
CA PHE A 5 -34.15 21.31 2.06
C PHE A 5 -32.73 21.87 2.18
N SER A 6 -32.61 23.04 2.82
CA SER A 6 -31.31 23.59 3.21
C SER A 6 -30.78 22.83 4.43
N LEU A 7 -29.91 21.85 4.21
CA LEU A 7 -29.13 21.23 5.30
C LEU A 7 -28.01 22.19 5.72
N SER A 8 -28.20 22.84 6.87
CA SER A 8 -27.19 23.70 7.48
C SER A 8 -26.17 22.84 8.24
N ILE A 9 -24.93 22.79 7.74
CA ILE A 9 -23.82 22.08 8.39
C ILE A 9 -23.13 23.04 9.39
N PRO A 10 -23.06 22.73 10.70
CA PRO A 10 -22.41 23.59 11.68
C PRO A 10 -20.89 23.65 11.45
N GLY A 11 -20.37 24.83 11.07
CA GLY A 11 -18.92 25.08 10.94
C GLY A 11 -18.49 25.86 9.70
N LEU A 12 -19.33 25.94 8.65
CA LEU A 12 -19.10 26.84 7.52
C LEU A 12 -19.69 28.23 7.85
N LYS A 13 -18.85 29.15 8.38
CA LYS A 13 -19.18 30.57 8.29
C LYS A 13 -19.05 31.00 6.83
N PHE A 14 -20.16 31.19 6.13
CA PHE A 14 -20.19 31.87 4.84
C PHE A 14 -19.69 33.31 5.03
N LYS A 15 -18.45 33.56 4.63
CA LYS A 15 -17.89 34.91 4.54
C LYS A 15 -18.56 35.59 3.34
N GLN A 16 -19.12 36.76 3.56
CA GLN A 16 -19.86 37.55 2.58
C GLN A 16 -19.08 37.65 1.25
N GLU A 17 -19.66 37.12 0.17
CA GLU A 17 -19.04 37.08 -1.16
C GLU A 17 -18.78 38.51 -1.67
N ASN A 18 -17.51 38.84 -1.92
CA ASN A 18 -17.15 40.12 -2.53
C ASN A 18 -17.67 40.18 -3.99
N SER A 19 -18.07 41.36 -4.45
CA SER A 19 -18.65 41.64 -5.79
C SER A 19 -17.88 40.98 -6.96
N LYS A 20 -16.54 40.92 -6.89
CA LYS A 20 -15.69 40.28 -7.90
C LYS A 20 -15.83 38.75 -7.94
N GLN A 21 -16.07 38.11 -6.80
CA GLN A 21 -16.27 36.67 -6.68
C GLN A 21 -17.67 36.28 -7.17
N SER A 22 -18.67 37.12 -6.91
CA SER A 22 -20.01 37.02 -7.50
C SER A 22 -19.98 37.15 -9.03
N GLN A 23 -19.19 38.07 -9.57
CA GLN A 23 -18.98 38.21 -11.02
C GLN A 23 -18.24 37.02 -11.65
N ALA A 24 -17.20 36.51 -10.99
CA ALA A 24 -16.46 35.33 -11.45
C ALA A 24 -17.36 34.08 -11.49
N LYS A 25 -18.20 33.90 -10.46
CA LYS A 25 -19.20 32.83 -10.41
C LYS A 25 -20.24 32.95 -11.53
N LYS A 26 -20.72 34.18 -11.80
CA LYS A 26 -21.68 34.46 -12.88
C LYS A 26 -21.10 34.25 -14.28
N LEU A 27 -19.80 34.51 -14.47
CA LEU A 27 -19.08 34.23 -15.71
C LEU A 27 -18.79 32.75 -15.89
N LEU A 28 -18.43 32.04 -14.80
CA LEU A 28 -18.28 30.59 -14.78
C LEU A 28 -19.60 29.90 -15.15
N GLU A 29 -20.72 30.34 -14.55
CA GLU A 29 -22.08 29.85 -14.88
C GLU A 29 -22.45 30.11 -16.35
N LYS A 30 -22.05 31.25 -16.92
CA LYS A 30 -22.26 31.55 -18.34
C LYS A 30 -21.40 30.68 -19.26
N CYS A 31 -20.13 30.44 -18.92
CA CYS A 31 -19.26 29.52 -19.67
C CYS A 31 -19.76 28.07 -19.58
N LEU A 32 -20.30 27.67 -18.44
CA LEU A 32 -21.00 26.41 -18.21
C LEU A 32 -22.26 26.26 -19.06
N GLN A 33 -23.11 27.30 -19.09
CA GLN A 33 -24.31 27.33 -19.91
C GLN A 33 -23.98 27.28 -21.40
N ALA A 34 -22.85 27.87 -21.81
CA ALA A 34 -22.35 27.79 -23.18
C ALA A 34 -21.75 26.41 -23.53
N TYR A 35 -21.29 25.64 -22.55
CA TYR A 35 -20.76 24.28 -22.70
C TYR A 35 -21.84 23.18 -22.47
N LYS A 36 -23.10 23.57 -22.29
CA LYS A 36 -24.15 22.70 -21.75
C LYS A 36 -24.70 21.70 -22.78
N GLY A 37 -23.94 20.64 -23.01
CA GLY A 37 -24.51 19.31 -23.04
C GLY A 37 -24.32 18.69 -21.66
N ASP A 38 -25.37 18.57 -20.83
CA ASP A 38 -25.30 17.84 -19.55
C ASP A 38 -24.75 16.40 -19.71
N VAL A 39 -24.82 15.87 -20.95
CA VAL A 39 -24.23 14.59 -21.39
C VAL A 39 -22.70 14.61 -21.36
N GLU A 40 -22.05 15.69 -21.80
CA GLU A 40 -20.59 15.75 -22.00
C GLU A 40 -19.84 15.85 -20.68
N ILE A 41 -20.30 16.69 -19.73
CA ILE A 41 -19.70 16.82 -18.39
C ILE A 41 -19.86 15.50 -17.61
N SER A 42 -21.02 14.84 -17.73
CA SER A 42 -21.24 13.55 -17.08
C SER A 42 -20.33 12.45 -17.63
N GLN A 43 -20.07 12.43 -18.94
CA GLN A 43 -19.16 11.48 -19.57
C GLN A 43 -17.73 11.69 -19.07
N VAL A 44 -17.25 12.93 -19.11
CA VAL A 44 -15.92 13.33 -18.65
C VAL A 44 -15.70 12.99 -17.17
N LEU A 45 -16.73 13.12 -16.32
CA LEU A 45 -16.69 12.71 -14.91
C LEU A 45 -16.40 11.21 -14.77
N PHE A 46 -17.09 10.36 -15.52
CA PHE A 46 -16.89 8.91 -15.42
C PHE A 46 -15.56 8.48 -16.04
N ASP A 47 -15.13 9.10 -17.14
CA ASP A 47 -13.84 8.82 -17.77
C ASP A 47 -12.68 9.16 -16.81
N ALA A 48 -12.79 10.29 -16.09
CA ALA A 48 -11.83 10.66 -15.05
C ALA A 48 -11.81 9.66 -13.88
N ALA A 49 -12.98 9.13 -13.49
CA ALA A 49 -13.08 8.11 -12.45
C ALA A 49 -12.49 6.75 -12.88
N GLU A 50 -12.68 6.35 -14.13
CA GLU A 50 -12.08 5.14 -14.70
C GLU A 50 -10.56 5.26 -14.79
N ALA A 51 -10.06 6.41 -15.23
CA ALA A 51 -8.63 6.72 -15.28
C ALA A 51 -7.99 6.83 -13.88
N GLY A 52 -8.79 7.04 -12.83
CA GLY A 52 -8.28 7.26 -11.47
C GLY A 52 -7.74 8.67 -11.22
N ASN A 53 -8.15 9.66 -12.03
CA ASN A 53 -7.69 11.03 -11.93
C ASN A 53 -8.41 11.81 -10.80
N ILE A 54 -7.94 11.60 -9.58
CA ILE A 54 -8.54 12.21 -8.38
C ILE A 54 -8.50 13.74 -8.39
N GLU A 55 -7.43 14.36 -8.88
CA GLU A 55 -7.29 15.83 -8.88
C GLU A 55 -8.36 16.47 -9.76
N TYR A 56 -8.62 15.87 -10.91
CA TYR A 56 -9.66 16.33 -11.83
C TYR A 56 -11.07 16.10 -11.25
N LEU A 57 -11.31 14.95 -10.62
CA LEU A 57 -12.57 14.69 -9.92
C LEU A 57 -12.84 15.71 -8.81
N ILE A 58 -11.83 16.08 -8.01
CA ILE A 58 -11.98 17.10 -6.97
C ILE A 58 -12.43 18.44 -7.58
N LYS A 59 -11.85 18.84 -8.72
CA LYS A 59 -12.25 20.09 -9.41
C LYS A 59 -13.69 20.02 -9.89
N LEU A 60 -14.11 18.90 -10.50
CA LEU A 60 -15.49 18.71 -10.96
C LEU A 60 -16.50 18.72 -9.81
N ILE A 61 -16.22 17.99 -8.73
CA ILE A 61 -17.13 17.90 -7.56
C ILE A 61 -17.26 19.24 -6.83
N ARG A 62 -16.17 20.03 -6.76
CA ARG A 62 -16.21 21.39 -6.16
C ARG A 62 -17.03 22.35 -7.01
N PHE A 63 -17.04 22.13 -8.31
CA PHE A 63 -17.73 22.98 -9.27
C PHE A 63 -19.22 22.69 -9.32
N ASP A 64 -19.59 21.42 -9.35
CA ASP A 64 -20.97 20.96 -9.25
C ASP A 64 -21.04 19.72 -8.37
N PHE A 65 -21.57 19.90 -7.16
CA PHE A 65 -21.65 18.84 -6.17
C PHE A 65 -22.70 17.78 -6.54
N ASP A 66 -23.71 18.13 -7.33
CA ASP A 66 -24.78 17.22 -7.77
C ASP A 66 -24.24 16.13 -8.71
N LEU A 67 -23.06 16.35 -9.31
CA LEU A 67 -22.36 15.35 -10.12
C LEU A 67 -22.05 14.07 -9.35
N LEU A 68 -21.90 14.13 -8.03
CA LEU A 68 -21.60 12.95 -7.24
C LEU A 68 -22.73 11.89 -7.33
N TRP A 69 -23.99 12.33 -7.48
CA TRP A 69 -25.15 11.43 -7.53
C TRP A 69 -25.48 10.97 -8.96
N LYS A 70 -24.70 11.42 -9.96
CA LYS A 70 -24.87 10.95 -11.33
C LYS A 70 -24.49 9.48 -11.44
N THR A 71 -25.36 8.73 -12.12
CA THR A 71 -25.11 7.36 -12.53
C THR A 71 -24.93 7.29 -14.04
N ARG A 72 -23.99 6.47 -14.50
CA ARG A 72 -23.77 6.26 -15.93
C ARG A 72 -25.01 5.59 -16.53
N SER A 73 -25.53 6.15 -17.62
CA SER A 73 -26.81 5.73 -18.21
C SER A 73 -26.84 4.25 -18.63
N THR A 74 -25.71 3.69 -19.02
CA THR A 74 -25.60 2.31 -19.55
C THR A 74 -25.48 1.25 -18.46
N SER A 75 -24.86 1.58 -17.33
CA SER A 75 -24.53 0.61 -16.27
C SER A 75 -25.17 0.92 -14.92
N LYS A 76 -25.86 2.06 -14.78
CA LYS A 76 -26.38 2.62 -13.52
C LYS A 76 -25.30 2.75 -12.42
N LYS A 77 -24.01 2.72 -12.79
CA LYS A 77 -22.88 2.86 -11.86
C LYS A 77 -22.56 4.34 -11.63
N SER A 78 -22.41 4.72 -10.36
CA SER A 78 -21.82 6.01 -9.97
C SER A 78 -20.29 5.95 -9.98
N ILE A 79 -19.63 7.11 -9.85
CA ILE A 79 -18.16 7.20 -9.69
C ILE A 79 -17.63 6.38 -8.50
N PHE A 80 -18.46 6.15 -7.48
CA PHE A 80 -18.11 5.35 -6.32
C PHE A 80 -17.97 3.86 -6.68
N HIS A 81 -18.89 3.35 -7.50
CA HIS A 81 -18.84 1.98 -8.02
C HIS A 81 -17.59 1.77 -8.89
N ILE A 82 -17.32 2.72 -9.79
CA ILE A 82 -16.14 2.71 -10.66
C ILE A 82 -14.85 2.70 -9.83
N ALA A 83 -14.79 3.51 -8.77
CA ALA A 83 -13.64 3.54 -7.87
C ALA A 83 -13.42 2.19 -7.15
N VAL A 84 -14.51 1.53 -6.73
CA VAL A 84 -14.44 0.20 -6.09
C VAL A 84 -13.95 -0.88 -7.06
N GLU A 85 -14.54 -0.92 -8.25
CA GLU A 85 -14.23 -1.90 -9.30
C GLU A 85 -12.76 -1.77 -9.75
N ASN A 86 -12.28 -0.55 -9.98
CA ASN A 86 -10.93 -0.28 -10.50
C ASN A 86 -9.83 -0.15 -9.43
N ARG A 87 -10.12 -0.43 -8.16
CA ARG A 87 -9.16 -0.32 -7.03
C ARG A 87 -8.59 1.08 -6.82
N HIS A 88 -9.37 2.12 -7.13
CA HIS A 88 -8.94 3.51 -6.94
C HIS A 88 -9.14 3.97 -5.50
N GLU A 89 -8.23 3.52 -4.63
CA GLU A 89 -8.31 3.77 -3.17
C GLU A 89 -8.41 5.26 -2.80
N SER A 90 -7.71 6.14 -3.51
CA SER A 90 -7.74 7.58 -3.23
C SER A 90 -9.12 8.18 -3.49
N ILE A 91 -9.78 7.77 -4.59
CA ILE A 91 -11.13 8.22 -4.94
C ILE A 91 -12.14 7.66 -3.93
N PHE A 92 -12.02 6.38 -3.59
CA PHE A 92 -12.85 5.76 -2.55
C PHE A 92 -12.76 6.51 -1.21
N ASN A 93 -11.55 6.85 -0.76
CA ASN A 93 -11.35 7.59 0.49
C ASN A 93 -11.96 8.99 0.42
N LEU A 94 -11.78 9.71 -0.69
CA LEU A 94 -12.38 11.03 -0.90
C LEU A 94 -13.91 10.96 -0.76
N LEU A 95 -14.54 10.01 -1.44
CA LEU A 95 -16.00 9.83 -1.41
C LEU A 95 -16.50 9.41 -0.03
N ASN A 96 -15.70 8.63 0.72
CA ASN A 96 -15.99 8.30 2.12
C ASN A 96 -15.95 9.53 3.04
N GLU A 97 -14.95 10.40 2.86
CA GLU A 97 -14.79 11.62 3.67
C GLU A 97 -15.91 12.64 3.45
N ILE A 98 -16.45 12.72 2.23
CA ILE A 98 -17.56 13.63 1.89
C ILE A 98 -18.90 13.16 2.50
N GLY A 99 -18.97 11.93 3.03
CA GLY A 99 -20.19 11.37 3.63
C GLY A 99 -21.17 10.78 2.62
N SER A 100 -20.83 10.81 1.32
CA SER A 100 -21.67 10.35 0.22
C SER A 100 -21.91 8.84 0.18
N ILE A 101 -21.09 8.06 0.89
CA ILE A 101 -21.14 6.60 0.83
C ILE A 101 -22.43 6.03 1.41
N GLY A 102 -22.96 6.60 2.50
CA GLY A 102 -24.22 6.11 3.09
C GLY A 102 -25.38 6.17 2.10
N ASP A 103 -25.59 7.35 1.50
CA ASP A 103 -26.67 7.59 0.56
C ASP A 103 -26.47 6.87 -0.78
N LEU A 104 -25.22 6.76 -1.26
CA LEU A 104 -24.88 6.05 -2.51
C LEU A 104 -24.94 4.52 -2.38
N ILE A 105 -24.61 3.95 -1.21
CA ILE A 105 -24.71 2.50 -0.95
C ILE A 105 -26.18 2.08 -0.84
N ILE A 106 -27.01 2.88 -0.14
CA ILE A 106 -28.40 2.53 0.14
C ILE A 106 -29.26 2.64 -1.13
N ASN A 107 -29.00 3.62 -2.00
CA ASN A 107 -29.87 3.94 -3.13
C ASN A 107 -29.54 3.22 -4.44
N THR A 108 -28.49 2.40 -4.52
CA THR A 108 -28.07 1.81 -5.80
C THR A 108 -27.85 0.31 -5.68
N LYS A 109 -28.94 -0.46 -5.88
CA LYS A 109 -28.81 -1.85 -6.28
C LYS A 109 -28.37 -1.86 -7.74
N ILE A 110 -27.20 -2.41 -8.02
CA ILE A 110 -26.73 -2.56 -9.39
C ILE A 110 -27.46 -3.79 -9.95
N GLU A 111 -28.18 -3.60 -11.05
CA GLU A 111 -28.87 -4.70 -11.72
C GLU A 111 -27.87 -5.83 -12.02
N ASP A 112 -28.29 -7.06 -11.71
CA ASP A 112 -27.58 -8.35 -11.81
C ASP A 112 -26.31 -8.55 -10.96
N THR A 113 -25.50 -7.52 -10.76
CA THR A 113 -24.23 -7.61 -9.99
C THR A 113 -24.41 -7.56 -8.48
N GLY A 114 -25.56 -7.06 -7.99
CA GLY A 114 -25.86 -6.97 -6.56
C GLY A 114 -25.49 -5.60 -5.98
N ASN A 115 -24.69 -5.60 -4.91
CA ASN A 115 -24.27 -4.37 -4.22
C ASN A 115 -22.78 -4.07 -4.42
N ILE A 116 -22.31 -2.95 -3.88
CA ILE A 116 -20.92 -2.53 -4.03
C ILE A 116 -19.89 -3.54 -3.50
N LEU A 117 -20.25 -4.35 -2.50
CA LEU A 117 -19.33 -5.35 -1.97
C LEU A 117 -19.11 -6.49 -2.98
N HIS A 118 -20.07 -6.77 -3.86
CA HIS A 118 -19.88 -7.68 -4.98
C HIS A 118 -18.91 -7.12 -6.04
N LEU A 119 -18.88 -5.80 -6.24
CA LEU A 119 -17.86 -5.17 -7.11
C LEU A 119 -16.46 -5.30 -6.51
N ALA A 120 -16.34 -5.14 -5.18
CA ALA A 120 -15.09 -5.38 -4.48
C ALA A 120 -14.68 -6.86 -4.51
N ALA A 121 -15.66 -7.77 -4.61
CA ALA A 121 -15.45 -9.20 -4.69
C ALA A 121 -14.86 -9.67 -6.03
N GLY A 122 -15.11 -8.94 -7.13
CA GLY A 122 -14.51 -9.24 -8.43
C GLY A 122 -12.99 -9.06 -8.43
N LEU A 123 -12.26 -9.66 -9.36
CA LEU A 123 -10.80 -9.54 -9.45
C LEU A 123 -10.37 -8.14 -9.93
N ALA A 124 -9.31 -7.56 -9.35
CA ALA A 124 -8.76 -6.29 -9.80
C ALA A 124 -8.38 -6.28 -11.30
N PRO A 125 -8.41 -5.10 -11.96
CA PRO A 125 -7.85 -4.93 -13.30
C PRO A 125 -6.40 -5.44 -13.36
N LYS A 126 -6.05 -6.12 -14.46
CA LYS A 126 -4.74 -6.77 -14.63
C LYS A 126 -3.57 -5.83 -14.37
N GLU A 127 -3.67 -4.57 -14.79
CA GLU A 127 -2.64 -3.54 -14.58
C GLU A 127 -2.39 -3.28 -13.09
N LYS A 128 -3.45 -3.17 -12.28
CA LYS A 128 -3.36 -2.97 -10.83
C LYS A 128 -2.83 -4.22 -10.12
N LEU A 129 -3.28 -5.39 -10.55
CA LEU A 129 -2.85 -6.67 -9.97
C LEU A 129 -1.37 -6.93 -10.27
N ASN A 130 -0.94 -6.75 -11.51
CA ASN A 130 0.45 -7.01 -11.95
C ASN A 130 1.46 -5.99 -11.41
N ALA A 131 1.02 -4.81 -10.93
CA ALA A 131 1.88 -3.84 -10.29
C ALA A 131 2.47 -4.33 -8.94
N ILE A 132 1.84 -5.35 -8.33
CA ILE A 132 2.23 -5.93 -7.06
C ILE A 132 3.11 -7.16 -7.31
N THR A 133 4.25 -7.22 -6.64
CA THR A 133 5.20 -8.34 -6.78
C THR A 133 4.74 -9.56 -5.98
N GLY A 134 4.64 -10.72 -6.65
CA GLY A 134 4.34 -12.00 -5.99
C GLY A 134 2.85 -12.22 -5.76
N ALA A 135 2.38 -13.42 -6.13
CA ALA A 135 0.95 -13.76 -6.08
C ALA A 135 0.36 -13.72 -4.66
N ALA A 136 1.19 -13.99 -3.63
CA ALA A 136 0.73 -13.92 -2.24
C ALA A 136 0.45 -12.48 -1.77
N LEU A 137 1.26 -11.51 -2.21
CA LEU A 137 1.04 -10.09 -1.89
C LEU A 137 -0.11 -9.51 -2.70
N GLN A 138 -0.27 -9.95 -3.96
CA GLN A 138 -1.46 -9.67 -4.77
C GLN A 138 -2.72 -10.14 -4.02
N MET A 139 -2.71 -11.38 -3.54
CA MET A 139 -3.82 -11.94 -2.77
C MET A 139 -4.09 -11.15 -1.48
N GLN A 140 -3.04 -10.84 -0.71
CA GLN A 140 -3.15 -10.02 0.50
C GLN A 140 -3.82 -8.67 0.19
N ARG A 141 -3.42 -8.00 -0.89
CA ARG A 141 -3.95 -6.69 -1.28
C ARG A 141 -5.42 -6.75 -1.65
N GLU A 142 -5.86 -7.79 -2.36
CA GLU A 142 -7.27 -7.97 -2.72
C GLU A 142 -8.14 -8.21 -1.47
N ILE A 143 -7.67 -9.00 -0.50
CA ILE A 143 -8.42 -9.22 0.75
C ILE A 143 -8.47 -7.92 1.58
N LEU A 144 -7.38 -7.15 1.63
CA LEU A 144 -7.37 -5.83 2.26
C LEU A 144 -8.36 -4.90 1.56
N TRP A 145 -8.40 -4.86 0.24
CA TRP A 145 -9.37 -4.05 -0.49
C TRP A 145 -10.82 -4.45 -0.16
N PHE A 146 -11.13 -5.75 -0.22
CA PHE A 146 -12.45 -6.26 0.11
C PHE A 146 -12.88 -5.86 1.53
N LYS A 147 -12.01 -6.06 2.53
CA LYS A 147 -12.27 -5.64 3.92
C LYS A 147 -12.42 -4.13 4.08
N LYS A 148 -11.76 -3.33 3.25
CA LYS A 148 -11.87 -1.86 3.30
C LYS A 148 -13.27 -1.42 2.90
N VAL A 149 -13.79 -1.98 1.82
CA VAL A 149 -15.15 -1.72 1.34
C VAL A 149 -16.17 -2.32 2.30
N GLU A 150 -15.94 -3.53 2.80
CA GLU A 150 -16.82 -4.20 3.77
C GLU A 150 -17.07 -3.38 5.05
N LYS A 151 -16.07 -2.60 5.50
CA LYS A 151 -16.19 -1.75 6.70
C LYS A 151 -17.22 -0.63 6.56
N VAL A 152 -17.44 -0.13 5.34
CA VAL A 152 -18.38 0.98 5.09
C VAL A 152 -19.77 0.50 4.65
N VAL A 153 -19.90 -0.80 4.37
CA VAL A 153 -21.15 -1.43 3.93
C VAL A 153 -21.99 -1.84 5.16
N PRO A 154 -23.28 -1.46 5.25
CA PRO A 154 -24.14 -1.87 6.36
C PRO A 154 -24.32 -3.40 6.43
N PRO A 155 -24.53 -3.98 7.64
CA PRO A 155 -24.61 -5.44 7.82
C PRO A 155 -25.61 -6.14 6.90
N ALA A 156 -26.79 -5.55 6.66
CA ALA A 156 -27.82 -6.12 5.79
C ALA A 156 -27.35 -6.38 4.35
N PHE A 157 -26.41 -5.58 3.85
CA PHE A 157 -25.86 -5.73 2.50
C PHE A 157 -24.70 -6.74 2.44
N LYS A 158 -24.10 -7.14 3.57
CA LYS A 158 -23.01 -8.12 3.57
C LYS A 158 -23.48 -9.53 3.22
N GLU A 159 -24.72 -9.85 3.57
CA GLU A 159 -25.36 -11.15 3.31
C GLU A 159 -26.33 -11.12 2.12
N MET A 160 -26.51 -9.95 1.48
CA MET A 160 -27.37 -9.82 0.32
C MET A 160 -26.80 -10.64 -0.84
N LYS A 161 -27.67 -11.40 -1.52
CA LYS A 161 -27.28 -12.22 -2.67
C LYS A 161 -27.36 -11.42 -3.98
N ASN A 162 -26.42 -11.65 -4.90
CA ASN A 162 -26.48 -11.15 -6.28
C ASN A 162 -27.51 -11.94 -7.13
N GLY A 163 -27.60 -11.62 -8.43
CA GLY A 163 -28.48 -12.33 -9.36
C GLY A 163 -28.22 -13.83 -9.47
N ASN A 164 -27.01 -14.29 -9.14
CA ASN A 164 -26.63 -15.70 -9.13
C ASN A 164 -26.91 -16.40 -7.79
N GLY A 165 -27.45 -15.70 -6.79
CA GLY A 165 -27.68 -16.26 -5.46
C GLY A 165 -26.42 -16.33 -4.57
N GLU A 166 -25.31 -15.72 -4.97
CA GLU A 166 -24.05 -15.68 -4.23
C GLU A 166 -24.00 -14.47 -3.30
N THR A 167 -23.42 -14.62 -2.10
CA THR A 167 -23.06 -13.46 -1.25
C THR A 167 -21.75 -12.84 -1.75
N PRO A 168 -21.42 -11.59 -1.38
CA PRO A 168 -20.16 -10.95 -1.75
C PRO A 168 -18.93 -11.79 -1.37
N TYR A 169 -18.96 -12.44 -0.20
CA TYR A 169 -17.85 -13.26 0.27
C TYR A 169 -17.68 -14.53 -0.56
N VAL A 170 -18.78 -15.23 -0.89
CA VAL A 170 -18.75 -16.42 -1.77
C VAL A 170 -18.22 -16.06 -3.15
N LEU A 171 -18.67 -14.92 -3.71
CA LEU A 171 -18.16 -14.41 -4.98
C LEU A 171 -16.64 -14.11 -4.92
N PHE A 172 -16.17 -13.53 -3.82
CA PHE A 172 -14.75 -13.22 -3.61
C PHE A 172 -13.91 -14.51 -3.59
N GLU A 173 -14.33 -15.52 -2.82
CA GLU A 173 -13.61 -16.79 -2.75
C GLU A 173 -13.55 -17.48 -4.11
N ARG A 174 -14.65 -17.52 -4.86
CA ARG A 174 -14.70 -18.15 -6.18
C ARG A 174 -13.79 -17.42 -7.20
N THR A 175 -13.86 -16.10 -7.24
CA THR A 175 -13.09 -15.30 -8.21
C THR A 175 -11.59 -15.26 -7.91
N HIS A 176 -11.20 -15.40 -6.65
CA HIS A 176 -9.81 -15.33 -6.20
C HIS A 176 -9.17 -16.70 -5.94
N GLU A 177 -9.87 -17.81 -6.19
CA GLU A 177 -9.37 -19.16 -5.91
C GLU A 177 -8.02 -19.45 -6.59
N GLU A 178 -7.91 -19.11 -7.88
CA GLU A 178 -6.67 -19.31 -8.64
C GLU A 178 -5.54 -18.40 -8.17
N LEU A 179 -5.85 -17.16 -7.74
CA LEU A 179 -4.87 -16.27 -7.15
C LEU A 179 -4.40 -16.79 -5.79
N ARG A 180 -5.30 -17.36 -4.98
CA ARG A 180 -4.97 -18.01 -3.70
C ARG A 180 -4.03 -19.19 -3.91
N LYS A 181 -4.31 -20.08 -4.88
CA LYS A 181 -3.43 -21.23 -5.22
C LYS A 181 -2.05 -20.76 -5.68
N LYS A 182 -1.98 -19.74 -6.53
CA LYS A 182 -0.70 -19.13 -6.97
C LYS A 182 0.04 -18.49 -5.80
N GLY A 183 -0.67 -17.83 -4.89
CA GLY A 183 -0.11 -17.23 -3.68
C GLY A 183 0.46 -18.27 -2.73
N GLU A 184 -0.27 -19.37 -2.51
CA GLU A 184 0.17 -20.51 -1.72
C GLU A 184 1.46 -21.10 -2.30
N LYS A 185 1.47 -21.40 -3.60
CA LYS A 185 2.66 -21.91 -4.29
C LYS A 185 3.85 -20.95 -4.15
N TRP A 186 3.64 -19.66 -4.43
CA TRP A 186 4.68 -18.65 -4.32
C TRP A 186 5.29 -18.58 -2.91
N MET A 187 4.47 -18.68 -1.86
CA MET A 187 4.97 -18.70 -0.48
C MET A 187 5.72 -19.99 -0.16
N LYS A 188 5.22 -21.16 -0.58
CA LYS A 188 5.91 -22.44 -0.37
C LYS A 188 7.27 -22.45 -1.06
N ASP A 189 7.33 -22.04 -2.31
CA ASP A 189 8.57 -21.98 -3.08
C ASP A 189 9.57 -20.99 -2.43
N THR A 190 9.12 -19.78 -2.08
CA THR A 190 9.96 -18.78 -1.38
C THR A 190 10.49 -19.29 -0.05
N SER A 191 9.64 -20.00 0.70
CA SER A 191 9.99 -20.59 1.99
C SER A 191 11.04 -21.68 1.82
N ASN A 192 10.84 -22.62 0.88
CA ASN A 192 11.78 -23.70 0.58
C ASN A 192 13.17 -23.19 0.20
N TYR A 193 13.27 -22.23 -0.74
CA TYR A 193 14.56 -21.65 -1.11
C TYR A 193 15.26 -20.99 0.08
N SER A 194 14.50 -20.29 0.91
CA SER A 194 15.07 -19.57 2.07
C SER A 194 15.45 -20.52 3.20
N MET A 195 14.74 -21.64 3.38
CA MET A 195 15.11 -22.70 4.32
C MET A 195 16.44 -23.34 3.96
N VAL A 196 16.69 -23.63 2.68
CA VAL A 196 17.98 -24.20 2.24
C VAL A 196 19.13 -23.26 2.65
N VAL A 197 18.98 -21.96 2.40
CA VAL A 197 19.99 -20.95 2.81
C VAL A 197 20.13 -20.90 4.33
N ALA A 198 19.03 -20.89 5.08
CA ALA A 198 19.07 -20.87 6.55
C ALA A 198 19.76 -22.12 7.13
N THR A 199 19.46 -23.31 6.59
CA THR A 199 20.09 -24.57 7.00
C THR A 199 21.58 -24.57 6.69
N LEU A 200 22.00 -24.10 5.50
CA LEU A 200 23.42 -24.01 5.14
C LEU A 200 24.19 -23.10 6.10
N ILE A 201 23.65 -21.91 6.43
CA ILE A 201 24.29 -21.02 7.40
C ILE A 201 24.39 -21.69 8.78
N ALA A 202 23.33 -22.37 9.21
CA ALA A 202 23.34 -23.08 10.48
C ALA A 202 24.40 -24.19 10.52
N SER A 203 24.53 -24.98 9.45
CA SER A 203 25.56 -26.02 9.34
C SER A 203 26.97 -25.46 9.33
N ILE A 204 27.24 -24.43 8.50
CA ILE A 204 28.57 -23.80 8.42
C ILE A 204 29.00 -23.26 9.79
N MET A 205 28.08 -22.62 10.50
CA MET A 205 28.38 -22.03 11.80
C MET A 205 28.47 -23.06 12.92
N PHE A 206 27.81 -24.20 12.80
CA PHE A 206 27.95 -25.31 13.74
C PHE A 206 29.24 -26.10 13.52
N SER A 207 29.71 -26.23 12.28
CA SER A 207 30.96 -26.91 11.93
C SER A 207 32.22 -26.08 12.18
N GLY A 208 32.10 -24.80 12.48
CA GLY A 208 33.26 -23.96 12.80
C GLY A 208 34.02 -24.52 14.00
N GLU A 209 35.31 -24.82 13.84
CA GLU A 209 36.15 -25.32 14.91
C GLU A 209 36.06 -24.38 16.14
N ILE A 210 35.80 -24.96 17.31
CA ILE A 210 35.97 -24.27 18.58
C ILE A 210 37.48 -24.06 18.75
N ALA A 211 38.01 -23.00 18.15
CA ALA A 211 39.41 -22.65 18.28
C ALA A 211 39.68 -22.36 19.75
N ASN A 212 40.76 -22.95 20.29
CA ASN A 212 41.25 -22.59 21.61
C ASN A 212 41.53 -21.08 21.65
N GLU A 213 41.16 -20.42 22.76
CA GLU A 213 41.29 -18.98 22.92
C GLU A 213 42.73 -18.52 22.59
N PRO A 214 42.96 -17.80 21.48
CA PRO A 214 44.31 -17.43 21.09
C PRO A 214 44.80 -16.30 21.98
N LYS A 215 46.00 -16.48 22.57
CA LYS A 215 46.63 -15.49 23.46
C LYS A 215 46.84 -14.12 22.81
N ASP A 216 46.99 -14.08 21.48
CA ASP A 216 47.43 -12.88 20.77
C ASP A 216 46.29 -11.89 20.45
N SER A 217 45.01 -12.27 20.52
CA SER A 217 43.88 -11.34 20.27
C SER A 217 42.51 -11.79 20.83
N PRO A 218 42.32 -11.81 22.17
CA PRO A 218 41.09 -12.29 22.81
C PRO A 218 39.83 -11.50 22.39
N ASN A 219 39.98 -10.21 22.04
CA ASN A 219 38.87 -9.38 21.59
C ASN A 219 38.29 -9.84 20.25
N LEU A 220 39.13 -10.24 19.29
CA LEU A 220 38.69 -10.72 17.98
C LEU A 220 38.01 -12.09 18.10
N PHE A 221 38.55 -12.96 18.94
CA PHE A 221 37.93 -14.24 19.27
C PHE A 221 36.55 -14.06 19.92
N ARG A 222 36.40 -13.13 20.86
CA ARG A 222 35.09 -12.82 21.46
C ARG A 222 34.07 -12.34 20.41
N ILE A 223 34.48 -11.45 19.49
CA ILE A 223 33.59 -10.97 18.41
C ILE A 223 33.20 -12.13 17.49
N PHE A 224 34.15 -13.00 17.13
CA PHE A 224 33.90 -14.21 16.36
C PHE A 224 32.84 -15.10 17.04
N SER A 225 33.06 -15.49 18.31
CA SER A 225 32.16 -16.38 19.04
C SER A 225 30.75 -15.81 19.18
N VAL A 226 30.62 -14.52 19.53
CA VAL A 226 29.31 -13.86 19.66
C VAL A 226 28.61 -13.78 18.31
N SER A 227 29.32 -13.43 17.24
CA SER A 227 28.75 -13.33 15.90
C SER A 227 28.29 -14.68 15.36
N SER A 228 29.08 -15.74 15.56
CA SER A 228 28.72 -17.12 15.21
C SER A 228 27.46 -17.57 15.94
N ALA A 229 27.33 -17.26 17.24
CA ALA A 229 26.12 -17.56 18.00
C ALA A 229 24.89 -16.81 17.46
N ILE A 230 25.01 -15.51 17.17
CA ILE A 230 23.92 -14.71 16.59
C ILE A 230 23.51 -15.29 15.23
N ALA A 231 24.47 -15.65 14.37
CA ALA A 231 24.21 -16.27 13.08
C ALA A 231 23.41 -17.56 13.25
N LEU A 232 23.85 -18.47 14.12
CA LEU A 232 23.18 -19.73 14.42
C LEU A 232 21.74 -19.54 14.89
N PHE A 233 21.53 -18.80 15.98
CA PHE A 233 20.20 -18.62 16.57
C PHE A 233 19.25 -17.91 15.61
N SER A 234 19.73 -16.89 14.90
CA SER A 234 18.93 -16.17 13.92
C SER A 234 18.59 -17.06 12.71
N SER A 235 19.51 -17.92 12.27
CA SER A 235 19.24 -18.90 11.20
C SER A 235 18.21 -19.95 11.61
N SER A 236 18.34 -20.51 12.82
CA SER A 236 17.37 -21.45 13.36
C SER A 236 15.98 -20.81 13.50
N THR A 237 15.90 -19.56 13.96
CA THR A 237 14.65 -18.80 14.03
C THR A 237 14.02 -18.63 12.65
N SER A 238 14.84 -18.28 11.66
CA SER A 238 14.40 -18.17 10.27
C SER A 238 13.84 -19.49 9.73
N LEU A 239 14.51 -20.61 10.04
CA LEU A 239 14.09 -21.95 9.63
C LEU A 239 12.72 -22.30 10.21
N VAL A 240 12.48 -22.04 11.50
CA VAL A 240 11.19 -22.27 12.16
C VAL A 240 10.08 -21.42 11.52
N MET A 241 10.35 -20.16 11.21
CA MET A 241 9.36 -19.29 10.56
C MET A 241 8.99 -19.77 9.16
N PHE A 242 9.97 -20.22 8.37
CA PHE A 242 9.73 -20.77 7.05
C PHE A 242 9.03 -22.14 7.10
N LEU A 243 9.38 -23.01 8.04
CA LEU A 243 8.64 -24.24 8.31
C LEU A 243 7.18 -23.95 8.68
N SER A 244 6.94 -22.93 9.50
CA SER A 244 5.59 -22.49 9.87
C SER A 244 4.76 -22.01 8.67
N ILE A 245 5.40 -21.44 7.64
CA ILE A 245 4.73 -21.11 6.38
C ILE A 245 4.31 -22.40 5.67
N LEU A 246 5.20 -23.39 5.54
CA LEU A 246 4.91 -24.64 4.84
C LEU A 246 3.76 -25.45 5.47
N THR A 247 3.61 -25.39 6.79
CA THR A 247 2.56 -26.11 7.55
C THR A 247 1.26 -25.33 7.71
N SER A 248 1.15 -24.12 7.15
CA SER A 248 -0.06 -23.29 7.25
C SER A 248 -1.22 -23.83 6.39
N CYS A 249 -2.47 -23.56 6.79
CA CYS A 249 -3.66 -24.00 6.06
C CYS A 249 -3.99 -23.15 4.82
N TYR A 250 -3.31 -22.01 4.61
CA TYR A 250 -3.50 -21.10 3.46
C TYR A 250 -4.97 -20.68 3.21
N SER A 251 -5.70 -20.40 4.28
CA SER A 251 -7.03 -19.80 4.19
C SER A 251 -6.95 -18.31 3.79
N TYR A 252 -8.03 -17.75 3.25
CA TYR A 252 -8.10 -16.32 2.92
C TYR A 252 -7.75 -15.41 4.10
N LYS A 253 -8.12 -15.80 5.32
CA LYS A 253 -7.80 -15.03 6.54
C LYS A 253 -6.31 -15.07 6.87
N ASP A 254 -5.61 -16.15 6.56
CA ASP A 254 -4.19 -16.31 6.85
C ASP A 254 -3.32 -15.39 5.98
N PHE A 255 -3.73 -15.17 4.73
CA PHE A 255 -3.06 -14.26 3.79
C PHE A 255 -3.07 -12.80 4.25
N LEU A 256 -3.93 -12.41 5.18
CA LEU A 256 -4.02 -11.01 5.64
C LEU A 256 -2.87 -10.59 6.54
N VAL A 257 -2.57 -11.39 7.57
CA VAL A 257 -1.65 -11.01 8.65
C VAL A 257 -0.64 -12.12 8.90
N TRP A 258 -1.11 -13.32 9.22
CA TRP A 258 -0.24 -14.40 9.71
C TRP A 258 0.84 -14.81 8.71
N LEU A 259 0.46 -15.08 7.46
CA LEU A 259 1.40 -15.50 6.41
C LEU A 259 2.43 -14.41 6.07
N PRO A 260 2.03 -13.15 5.78
CA PRO A 260 2.96 -12.04 5.55
C PRO A 260 3.90 -11.76 6.74
N VAL A 261 3.40 -11.84 7.98
CA VAL A 261 4.20 -11.59 9.19
C VAL A 261 5.24 -12.70 9.39
N ARG A 262 4.86 -13.98 9.25
CA ARG A 262 5.82 -15.09 9.33
C ARG A 262 6.91 -14.96 8.27
N LEU A 263 6.54 -14.59 7.03
CA LEU A 263 7.49 -14.35 5.95
C LEU A 263 8.44 -13.20 6.29
N LEU A 264 7.91 -12.10 6.82
CA LEU A 264 8.69 -10.93 7.22
C LEU A 264 9.73 -11.28 8.29
N ILE A 265 9.30 -11.96 9.36
CA ILE A 265 10.19 -12.36 10.46
C ILE A 265 11.24 -13.33 9.94
N GLY A 266 10.84 -14.34 9.15
CA GLY A 266 11.78 -15.28 8.52
C GLY A 266 12.86 -14.57 7.72
N VAL A 267 12.48 -13.74 6.75
CA VAL A 267 13.45 -13.02 5.90
C VAL A 267 14.30 -12.04 6.73
N ALA A 268 13.75 -11.36 7.73
CA ALA A 268 14.52 -10.45 8.58
C ALA A 268 15.59 -11.19 9.41
N THR A 269 15.21 -12.29 10.06
CA THR A 269 16.15 -13.13 10.82
C THR A 269 17.18 -13.79 9.91
N LEU A 270 16.83 -14.15 8.66
CA LEU A 270 17.79 -14.62 7.68
C LEU A 270 18.82 -13.53 7.31
N CYS A 271 18.40 -12.28 7.13
CA CYS A 271 19.31 -11.17 6.86
C CYS A 271 20.30 -10.94 8.02
N ILE A 272 19.80 -10.99 9.26
CA ILE A 272 20.64 -10.87 10.46
C ILE A 272 21.66 -12.03 10.50
N SER A 273 21.21 -13.25 10.18
CA SER A 273 22.07 -14.43 10.12
C SER A 273 23.20 -14.28 9.10
N ILE A 274 22.88 -13.84 7.88
CA ILE A 274 23.87 -13.60 6.83
C ILE A 274 24.86 -12.52 7.27
N ALA A 275 24.40 -11.40 7.82
CA ALA A 275 25.29 -10.33 8.28
C ALA A 275 26.25 -10.80 9.39
N ALA A 276 25.72 -11.54 10.38
CA ALA A 276 26.51 -12.09 11.48
C ALA A 276 27.52 -13.16 11.00
N MET A 277 27.13 -14.02 10.05
CA MET A 277 28.04 -14.99 9.44
C MET A 277 29.20 -14.30 8.72
N MET A 278 28.95 -13.17 8.05
CA MET A 278 30.01 -12.41 7.38
C MET A 278 31.00 -11.80 8.37
N VAL A 279 30.52 -11.26 9.49
CA VAL A 279 31.39 -10.76 10.58
C VAL A 279 32.20 -11.89 11.20
N ALA A 280 31.59 -13.06 11.42
CA ALA A 280 32.28 -14.25 11.92
C ALA A 280 33.37 -14.71 10.94
N PHE A 281 33.09 -14.71 9.64
CA PHE A 281 34.08 -15.05 8.62
C PHE A 281 35.25 -14.07 8.60
N PHE A 282 35.00 -12.75 8.64
CA PHE A 282 36.08 -11.75 8.64
C PHE A 282 36.97 -11.82 9.89
N THR A 283 36.35 -12.01 11.05
CA THR A 283 37.10 -12.14 12.32
C THR A 283 37.92 -13.42 12.36
N SER A 284 37.36 -14.55 11.92
CA SER A 284 38.08 -15.83 11.79
C SER A 284 39.24 -15.73 10.79
N PHE A 285 39.00 -15.11 9.64
CA PHE A 285 40.05 -14.89 8.64
C PHE A 285 41.18 -14.03 9.20
N TRP A 286 40.85 -12.92 9.86
CA TRP A 286 41.86 -12.04 10.46
C TRP A 286 42.67 -12.78 11.50
N LEU A 287 42.01 -13.54 12.38
CA LEU A 287 42.64 -14.31 13.43
C LEU A 287 43.66 -15.31 12.89
N ASN A 288 43.35 -15.99 11.78
CA ASN A 288 44.25 -16.96 11.16
C ASN A 288 45.44 -16.31 10.41
N ASN A 289 45.29 -15.05 9.97
CA ASN A 289 46.29 -14.35 9.14
C ASN A 289 47.06 -13.24 9.84
N LEU A 290 46.94 -13.10 11.18
CA LEU A 290 47.67 -12.10 11.98
C LEU A 290 49.20 -12.10 11.74
N ASN A 291 49.78 -13.22 11.29
CA ASN A 291 51.22 -13.41 11.09
C ASN A 291 51.69 -13.39 9.61
N GLN A 292 50.81 -13.17 8.63
CA GLN A 292 51.14 -13.25 7.19
C GLN A 292 51.06 -11.88 6.48
N LYS A 293 52.06 -11.53 5.65
CA LYS A 293 52.20 -10.20 5.00
C LYS A 293 51.32 -9.96 3.75
N GLU A 294 50.48 -10.91 3.35
CA GLU A 294 49.66 -10.88 2.12
C GLU A 294 48.31 -10.14 2.29
N LEU A 295 48.29 -9.00 3.00
CA LEU A 295 47.06 -8.28 3.36
C LEU A 295 46.22 -7.72 2.18
N PRO A 296 46.78 -7.16 1.08
CA PRO A 296 45.96 -6.38 0.14
C PRO A 296 45.01 -7.22 -0.72
N VAL A 297 45.39 -8.43 -1.13
CA VAL A 297 44.52 -9.31 -1.94
C VAL A 297 43.31 -9.77 -1.14
N THR A 298 43.49 -10.04 0.16
CA THR A 298 42.37 -10.46 0.98
C THR A 298 41.36 -9.35 1.22
N PHE A 299 41.79 -8.11 1.45
CA PHE A 299 40.87 -6.98 1.59
C PHE A 299 39.97 -6.78 0.36
N VAL A 300 40.49 -7.05 -0.85
CA VAL A 300 39.70 -7.00 -2.10
C VAL A 300 38.63 -8.10 -2.13
N VAL A 301 38.98 -9.34 -1.80
CA VAL A 301 38.03 -10.47 -1.77
C VAL A 301 36.96 -10.27 -0.69
N ILE A 302 37.36 -9.76 0.47
CA ILE A 302 36.48 -9.41 1.59
C ILE A 302 35.48 -8.31 1.20
N GLY A 303 35.94 -7.23 0.58
CA GLY A 303 35.09 -6.13 0.14
C GLY A 303 34.07 -6.58 -0.92
N LEU A 304 34.48 -7.46 -1.84
CA LEU A 304 33.59 -8.03 -2.86
C LEU A 304 32.48 -8.88 -2.24
N PHE A 305 32.80 -9.70 -1.24
CA PHE A 305 31.83 -10.54 -0.54
C PHE A 305 30.89 -9.72 0.36
N ALA A 306 31.37 -8.67 1.03
CA ALA A 306 30.55 -7.78 1.84
C ALA A 306 29.43 -7.06 1.05
N CYS A 307 29.59 -6.93 -0.27
CA CYS A 307 28.56 -6.35 -1.14
C CYS A 307 27.31 -7.24 -1.26
N ALA A 308 27.45 -8.57 -1.12
CA ALA A 308 26.35 -9.52 -1.30
C ALA A 308 25.18 -9.35 -0.31
N PRO A 309 25.39 -9.25 1.03
CA PRO A 309 24.30 -9.01 1.98
C PRO A 309 23.67 -7.62 1.82
N ILE A 310 24.47 -6.59 1.51
CA ILE A 310 23.99 -5.23 1.26
C ILE A 310 23.09 -5.22 0.03
N LEU A 311 23.52 -5.89 -1.05
CA LEU A 311 22.74 -6.05 -2.27
C LEU A 311 21.45 -6.86 -2.03
N TYR A 312 21.50 -7.91 -1.22
CA TYR A 312 20.32 -8.70 -0.84
C TYR A 312 19.27 -7.86 -0.10
N VAL A 313 19.69 -7.08 0.90
CA VAL A 313 18.79 -6.16 1.63
C VAL A 313 18.22 -5.09 0.70
N LEU A 314 19.05 -4.52 -0.18
CA LEU A 314 18.59 -3.53 -1.17
C LEU A 314 17.57 -4.11 -2.16
N LEU A 315 17.81 -5.32 -2.68
CA LEU A 315 16.90 -6.05 -3.57
C LEU A 315 15.56 -6.36 -2.89
N LYS A 316 15.58 -6.71 -1.60
CA LYS A 316 14.38 -7.03 -0.83
C LYS A 316 13.70 -5.82 -0.19
N ARG A 317 14.29 -4.61 -0.26
CA ARG A 317 13.72 -3.39 0.35
C ARG A 317 12.28 -3.13 -0.09
N ARG A 318 11.97 -3.33 -1.37
CA ARG A 318 10.60 -3.16 -1.89
C ARG A 318 9.62 -4.14 -1.21
N LEU A 319 10.02 -5.40 -1.07
CA LEU A 319 9.24 -6.43 -0.38
C LEU A 319 8.97 -6.05 1.10
N PHE A 320 10.00 -5.60 1.82
CA PHE A 320 9.87 -5.15 3.20
C PHE A 320 8.94 -3.94 3.34
N VAL A 321 9.07 -2.95 2.46
CA VAL A 321 8.20 -1.76 2.46
C VAL A 321 6.76 -2.14 2.14
N ASP A 322 6.54 -3.01 1.16
CA ASP A 322 5.18 -3.39 0.74
C ASP A 322 4.47 -4.21 1.83
N ILE A 323 5.14 -5.19 2.46
CA ILE A 323 4.60 -5.96 3.58
C ILE A 323 4.40 -5.07 4.82
N GLY A 324 5.35 -4.19 5.11
CA GLY A 324 5.26 -3.26 6.25
C GLY A 324 4.10 -2.28 6.10
N ARG A 325 3.92 -1.71 4.90
CA ARG A 325 2.79 -0.83 4.57
C ARG A 325 1.46 -1.56 4.59
N SER A 326 1.38 -2.76 4.03
CA SER A 326 0.13 -3.53 4.00
C SER A 326 -0.32 -3.98 5.39
N THR A 327 0.62 -4.34 6.26
CA THR A 327 0.33 -4.92 7.59
C THR A 327 0.19 -3.87 8.68
N PHE A 328 1.09 -2.88 8.74
CA PHE A 328 1.11 -1.89 9.84
C PHE A 328 0.38 -0.58 9.51
N PHE A 329 0.48 -0.09 8.28
CA PHE A 329 -0.14 1.19 7.90
C PHE A 329 -1.64 1.08 7.56
N TRP A 330 -2.18 -0.14 7.47
CA TRP A 330 -3.62 -0.40 7.45
C TRP A 330 -4.37 0.21 8.66
N CYS A 331 -3.68 0.43 9.79
CA CYS A 331 -4.27 1.01 11.01
C CYS A 331 -4.19 2.54 11.12
N LYS A 332 -3.59 3.29 10.18
CA LYS A 332 -3.59 4.76 10.26
C LYS A 332 -4.64 5.38 9.34
N PRO A 333 -5.61 6.17 9.86
CA PRO A 333 -6.43 7.01 9.00
C PRO A 333 -5.50 8.05 8.34
N ARG A 334 -5.42 8.02 7.00
CA ARG A 334 -4.61 8.97 6.24
C ARG A 334 -5.30 10.33 6.24
N GLN A 335 -4.50 11.37 6.42
CA GLN A 335 -4.90 12.75 6.69
C GLN A 335 -5.83 13.35 5.61
N ARG A 336 -6.78 14.14 6.09
CA ARG A 336 -7.78 14.95 5.37
C ARG A 336 -7.16 15.69 4.17
N LEU A 337 -7.41 15.20 2.96
CA LEU A 337 -6.87 15.79 1.72
C LEU A 337 -7.52 17.14 1.39
N LEU A 338 -8.76 17.37 1.83
CA LEU A 338 -9.50 18.59 1.52
C LEU A 338 -9.00 19.84 2.26
N TYR A 339 -8.21 19.70 3.34
CA TYR A 339 -7.75 20.84 4.13
C TYR A 339 -6.39 21.40 3.70
N LYS A 340 -5.56 20.62 3.01
CA LYS A 340 -4.16 20.99 2.76
C LYS A 340 -3.98 22.07 1.69
N GLU A 341 -4.93 22.25 0.79
CA GLU A 341 -4.90 23.31 -0.24
C GLU A 341 -5.31 24.70 0.29
N VAL A 342 -5.87 24.81 1.50
CA VAL A 342 -6.37 26.09 2.05
C VAL A 342 -5.26 26.93 2.72
N THR A 343 -4.03 26.42 2.82
CA THR A 343 -2.92 27.12 3.51
C THR A 343 -1.85 27.72 2.59
N HIS A 344 -2.12 27.87 1.29
CA HIS A 344 -1.39 28.86 0.51
C HIS A 344 -1.96 30.25 0.83
N GLU A 345 -1.26 30.98 1.70
CA GLU A 345 -1.53 32.37 2.10
C GLU A 345 -1.85 33.26 0.89
N PRO A 346 -2.81 34.20 1.00
CA PRO A 346 -2.93 35.28 0.04
C PRO A 346 -1.74 36.22 0.19
N ALA A 347 -1.01 36.45 -0.90
CA ALA A 347 0.00 37.49 -0.99
C ALA A 347 -0.59 38.83 -0.52
N ASN A 348 -0.01 39.37 0.55
CA ASN A 348 -0.36 40.65 1.15
C ASN A 348 -0.17 41.78 0.11
N PRO A 349 -1.21 42.54 -0.28
CA PRO A 349 -1.07 43.62 -1.26
C PRO A 349 -0.46 44.92 -0.69
N ALA A 350 0.03 44.92 0.55
CA ALA A 350 0.54 46.13 1.21
C ALA A 350 1.98 46.54 0.87
N ASN A 351 2.65 45.90 -0.10
CA ASN A 351 4.08 46.18 -0.37
C ASN A 351 4.42 46.62 -1.81
N ARG A 352 3.44 47.14 -2.57
CA ARG A 352 3.66 47.60 -3.96
C ARG A 352 3.71 49.11 -4.17
N THR A 353 3.56 49.93 -3.13
CA THR A 353 3.59 51.40 -3.27
C THR A 353 4.83 52.08 -2.68
N SER A 354 5.80 51.33 -2.18
CA SER A 354 7.05 51.89 -1.62
C SER A 354 8.28 51.72 -2.52
N GLN A 355 8.09 51.19 -3.74
CA GLN A 355 9.18 50.93 -4.69
C GLN A 355 9.05 51.67 -6.03
N GLU A 356 7.99 52.46 -6.23
CA GLU A 356 7.80 53.32 -7.41
C GLU A 356 8.06 54.83 -7.17
N VAL A 357 8.50 55.24 -5.98
CA VAL A 357 8.81 56.66 -5.68
C VAL A 357 10.33 56.95 -5.64
N ALA A 358 11.18 55.94 -5.87
CA ALA A 358 12.65 56.11 -5.86
C ALA A 358 13.30 56.25 -7.25
N ASN A 359 12.51 56.38 -8.33
CA ASN A 359 13.04 56.50 -9.71
C ASN A 359 12.58 57.77 -10.47
N LEU A 360 11.97 58.75 -9.80
CA LEU A 360 11.67 60.06 -10.37
C LEU A 360 11.79 61.16 -9.30
N ALA A 361 13.02 61.47 -8.89
CA ALA A 361 13.49 62.78 -8.39
C ALA A 361 15.00 62.71 -8.15
#